data_AF-A0A7S0VVC3-F1
#
_entry.id   AF-A0A7S0VVC3-F1
#
_cell.length_a   1.000
_cell.length_b   1.000
_cell.length_c   1.000
_cell.angle_alpha   90.00
_cell.angle_beta   90.00
_cell.angle_gamma   90.00
#
_symmetry.space_group_name_H-M   'P 1'
#
loop_
_entity.id
_entity.type
_entity.pdbx_description
1 polymer ?
#
loop_
_entity_poly.entity_id
_entity_poly.type
_entity_poly.pdbx_seq_one_letter_code
_entity_poly.pdbx_strand_id
1 'polypeptide(L)'
;AYARGGIDLTVSGQDFEVAAGDYTCRFTGEVTGDAATTAGTVRDADTLLCPAPVWAFPGQGAALEVLKASDRIFYVEEQTRNLTFPILAGWDWLSPAADPAPASGGAALAFAGFGLDPAAQYLCVFTRGPLENASSPGTAPSSTELGCGAPAWGANLTADG
;
A
#
# COMPACT_ATOMS: atom_id res chain seq x y z
N ALA A 1 -5.40 5.31 -2.71
CA ALA A 1 -4.60 4.38 -3.55
C ALA A 1 -4.15 3.19 -2.70
N TYR A 2 -3.94 2.01 -3.27
CA TYR A 2 -3.20 0.95 -2.55
C TYR A 2 -1.71 1.16 -2.75
N ALA A 3 -0.90 0.78 -1.76
CA ALA A 3 0.56 0.90 -1.81
C ALA A 3 1.21 0.10 -2.95
N ARG A 4 0.51 -0.89 -3.53
CA ARG A 4 0.97 -1.58 -4.76
C ARG A 4 0.92 -0.72 -6.04
N GLY A 5 0.33 0.47 -5.97
CA GLY A 5 0.11 1.34 -7.12
C GLY A 5 -1.04 0.85 -8.02
N GLY A 6 -1.00 1.24 -9.29
CA GLY A 6 -1.90 0.74 -10.34
C GLY A 6 -3.23 1.47 -10.46
N ILE A 7 -3.37 2.64 -9.85
CA ILE A 7 -4.47 3.57 -10.13
C ILE A 7 -3.92 4.83 -10.77
N ASP A 8 -4.63 5.39 -11.75
CA ASP A 8 -4.30 6.69 -12.30
C ASP A 8 -5.09 7.77 -11.57
N LEU A 9 -4.36 8.75 -11.02
CA LEU A 9 -4.97 9.97 -10.51
C LEU A 9 -5.15 10.95 -11.66
N THR A 10 -6.37 11.43 -11.84
CA THR A 10 -6.67 12.46 -12.83
C THR A 10 -6.43 13.84 -12.21
N VAL A 11 -5.51 14.59 -12.81
CA VAL A 11 -5.26 15.99 -12.49
C VAL A 11 -5.93 16.84 -13.57
N SER A 12 -6.94 17.61 -13.16
CA SER A 12 -7.59 18.61 -14.01
C SER A 12 -6.83 19.93 -13.96
N GLY A 13 -6.62 20.54 -15.12
CA GLY A 13 -5.86 21.79 -15.25
C GLY A 13 -6.21 22.52 -16.55
N GLN A 14 -5.28 23.35 -17.01
CA GLN A 14 -5.34 24.09 -18.28
C GLN A 14 -3.92 24.09 -18.89
N ASP A 15 -3.84 24.17 -20.22
CA ASP A 15 -2.59 24.28 -20.99
C ASP A 15 -1.56 23.17 -20.74
N PHE A 16 -2.00 21.94 -20.47
CA PHE A 16 -1.08 20.80 -20.48
C PHE A 16 -0.61 20.50 -21.91
N GLU A 17 0.71 20.41 -22.10
CA GLU A 17 1.30 20.13 -23.41
C GLU A 17 1.17 18.64 -23.76
N VAL A 18 0.28 18.34 -24.69
CA VAL A 18 0.06 16.96 -25.18
C VAL A 18 1.34 16.41 -25.79
N ALA A 19 1.65 15.15 -25.47
CA ALA A 19 2.88 14.44 -25.89
C ALA A 19 4.20 15.02 -25.34
N ALA A 20 4.15 15.97 -24.40
CA ALA A 20 5.33 16.33 -23.62
C ALA A 20 5.70 15.18 -22.67
N GLY A 21 6.97 14.76 -22.69
CA GLY A 21 7.49 13.65 -21.90
C GLY A 21 8.16 14.07 -20.58
N ASP A 22 7.99 15.33 -20.16
CA ASP A 22 8.69 15.95 -19.04
C ASP A 22 7.78 16.25 -17.83
N TYR A 23 6.52 15.80 -17.87
CA TYR A 23 5.62 15.85 -16.73
C TYR A 23 5.92 14.72 -15.75
N THR A 24 6.07 15.06 -14.47
CA THR A 24 6.34 14.12 -13.38
C THR A 24 5.37 14.37 -12.23
N CYS A 25 4.85 13.30 -11.65
CA CYS A 25 3.98 13.34 -10.49
C CYS A 25 4.78 12.87 -9.27
N ARG A 26 4.95 13.76 -8.28
CA ARG A 26 5.67 13.47 -7.03
C ARG A 26 4.67 13.25 -5.90
N PHE A 27 4.88 12.16 -5.17
CA PHE A 27 4.05 11.73 -4.05
C PHE A 27 4.90 11.76 -2.80
N THR A 28 4.54 12.60 -1.82
CA THR A 28 5.31 12.77 -0.58
C THR A 28 4.47 12.35 0.62
N GLY A 29 4.96 11.41 1.42
CA GLY A 29 4.31 10.96 2.63
C GLY A 29 4.24 12.05 3.69
N GLU A 30 3.07 12.30 4.26
CA GLU A 30 2.86 13.39 5.23
C GLU A 30 3.57 13.16 6.56
N VAL A 31 3.75 11.90 6.95
CA VAL A 31 4.35 11.54 8.24
C VAL A 31 5.85 11.35 8.12
N THR A 32 6.28 10.65 7.08
CA THR A 32 7.67 10.25 6.88
C THR A 32 8.49 11.26 6.08
N GLY A 33 7.84 12.05 5.22
CA GLY A 33 8.52 12.89 4.22
C GLY A 33 9.13 12.08 3.06
N ASP A 34 8.99 10.76 3.06
CA ASP A 34 9.45 9.89 1.99
C ASP A 34 8.70 10.21 0.70
N ALA A 35 9.38 10.11 -0.44
CA ALA A 35 8.78 10.47 -1.72
C ALA A 35 9.01 9.41 -2.80
N ALA A 36 8.01 9.25 -3.66
CA ALA A 36 8.07 8.48 -4.88
C ALA A 36 7.61 9.33 -6.06
N THR A 37 8.13 9.04 -7.26
CA THR A 37 7.78 9.78 -8.47
C THR A 37 7.34 8.84 -9.58
N THR A 38 6.41 9.30 -10.41
CA THR A 38 5.98 8.61 -11.63
C THR A 38 5.94 9.58 -12.80
N ALA A 39 6.09 9.07 -14.02
CA ALA A 39 5.87 9.85 -15.22
C ALA A 39 4.38 10.21 -15.34
N GLY A 40 4.09 11.49 -15.50
CA GLY A 40 2.75 11.97 -15.82
C GLY A 40 2.49 11.84 -17.32
N THR A 41 1.27 11.46 -17.70
CA THR A 41 0.87 11.36 -19.11
C THR A 41 -0.22 12.38 -19.40
N VAL A 42 0.07 13.35 -20.26
CA VAL A 42 -0.92 14.34 -20.69
C VAL A 42 -1.89 13.67 -21.67
N ARG A 43 -3.17 13.62 -21.29
CA ARG A 43 -4.24 13.05 -22.11
C ARG A 43 -4.77 14.08 -23.11
N ASP A 44 -4.98 15.29 -22.64
CA ASP A 44 -5.44 16.46 -23.41
C ASP A 44 -5.01 17.74 -22.67
N ALA A 45 -5.32 18.92 -23.22
CA ALA A 45 -4.89 20.20 -22.67
C ALA A 45 -5.39 20.48 -21.25
N ASP A 46 -6.43 19.76 -20.79
CA ASP A 46 -7.05 19.96 -19.48
C ASP A 46 -6.83 18.78 -18.52
N THR A 47 -6.23 17.68 -19.00
CA THR A 47 -6.14 16.43 -18.26
C THR A 47 -4.73 15.83 -18.27
N LEU A 48 -4.14 15.72 -17.08
CA LEU A 48 -2.90 14.98 -16.82
C LEU A 48 -3.21 13.73 -15.99
N LEU A 49 -2.71 12.57 -16.42
CA LEU A 49 -2.78 11.33 -15.67
C LEU A 49 -1.50 11.14 -14.86
N CYS A 50 -1.65 10.92 -13.55
CA CYS A 50 -0.58 10.64 -12.61
C CYS A 50 -0.74 9.22 -12.05
N PRO A 51 -0.05 8.21 -12.60
CA PRO A 51 -0.07 6.86 -12.05
C PRO A 51 0.42 6.88 -10.61
N ALA A 52 -0.32 6.27 -9.70
CA ALA A 52 0.11 6.08 -8.32
C ALA A 52 1.32 5.13 -8.29
N PRO A 53 2.42 5.50 -7.62
CA PRO A 53 3.63 4.68 -7.57
C PRO A 53 3.39 3.40 -6.77
N VAL A 54 4.27 2.42 -6.99
CA VAL A 54 4.52 1.41 -5.98
C VAL A 54 5.16 2.11 -4.78
N TRP A 55 4.50 2.04 -3.63
CA TRP A 55 4.86 2.72 -2.40
C TRP A 55 5.63 1.79 -1.47
N ALA A 56 6.93 2.03 -1.34
CA ALA A 56 7.83 1.20 -0.54
C ALA A 56 7.91 1.61 0.95
N PHE A 57 7.02 2.49 1.41
CA PHE A 57 7.00 3.02 2.77
C PHE A 57 5.70 2.62 3.47
N PRO A 58 5.56 2.80 4.79
CA PRO A 58 4.29 2.57 5.48
C PRO A 58 3.14 3.34 4.83
N GLY A 59 1.96 2.72 4.82
CA GLY A 59 0.72 3.32 4.36
C GLY A 59 0.41 4.58 5.19
N GLN A 60 0.21 5.69 4.50
CA GLN A 60 0.05 7.01 5.11
C GLN A 60 -0.68 7.95 4.13
N GLY A 61 -1.06 9.14 4.60
CA GLY A 61 -1.47 10.22 3.70
C GLY A 61 -0.30 10.66 2.83
N ALA A 62 -0.54 10.89 1.54
CA ALA A 62 0.47 11.38 0.61
C ALA A 62 -0.02 12.65 -0.11
N ALA A 63 0.82 13.66 -0.17
CA ALA A 63 0.61 14.87 -0.94
C ALA A 63 1.07 14.67 -2.40
N LEU A 64 0.27 15.12 -3.36
CA LEU A 64 0.61 15.13 -4.79
C LEU A 64 1.17 16.49 -5.21
N GLU A 65 2.31 16.48 -5.90
CA GLU A 65 2.87 17.62 -6.62
C GLU A 65 3.08 17.27 -8.09
N VAL A 66 2.70 18.18 -8.98
CA VAL A 66 2.96 18.05 -10.42
C VAL A 66 4.17 18.91 -10.79
N LEU A 67 5.09 18.32 -11.52
CA LEU A 67 6.33 18.94 -11.99
C LEU A 67 6.36 18.92 -13.52
N LYS A 68 6.90 19.96 -14.15
CA LYS A 68 7.26 19.99 -15.57
C LYS A 68 8.72 20.37 -15.69
N ALA A 69 9.56 19.52 -16.27
CA ALA A 69 11.01 19.72 -16.33
C ALA A 69 11.66 20.05 -14.97
N SER A 70 11.10 19.52 -13.87
CA SER A 70 11.43 19.79 -12.45
C SER A 70 10.86 21.07 -11.84
N ASP A 71 10.25 21.94 -12.63
CA ASP A 71 9.55 23.11 -12.10
C ASP A 71 8.16 22.72 -11.58
N ARG A 72 7.82 23.22 -10.40
CA ARG A 72 6.52 22.92 -9.78
C ARG A 72 5.39 23.66 -10.48
N ILE A 73 4.39 22.93 -10.93
CA ILE A 73 3.10 23.49 -11.36
C ILE A 73 2.25 23.68 -10.12
N PHE A 74 1.89 24.94 -9.84
CA PHE A 74 1.07 25.28 -8.69
C PHE A 74 -0.40 24.97 -8.98
N TYR A 75 -1.05 24.34 -8.01
CA TYR A 75 -2.50 24.21 -8.00
C TYR A 75 -3.11 25.58 -7.70
N VAL A 76 -3.88 26.12 -8.65
CA VAL A 76 -4.52 27.43 -8.53
C VAL A 76 -5.98 27.21 -8.14
N GLU A 77 -6.23 26.95 -6.87
CA GLU A 77 -7.56 27.13 -6.28
C GLU A 77 -7.47 27.98 -5.01
N GLU A 78 -8.60 28.64 -4.70
CA GLU A 78 -8.79 29.64 -3.65
C GLU A 78 -8.54 29.12 -2.22
N GLN A 79 -8.30 27.82 -2.07
CA GLN A 79 -7.77 27.21 -0.86
C GLN A 79 -6.60 26.31 -1.23
N THR A 80 -5.41 26.65 -0.75
CA THR A 80 -4.25 25.74 -0.64
C THR A 80 -4.59 24.57 0.27
N ARG A 81 -5.48 23.69 -0.17
CA ARG A 81 -5.69 22.39 0.45
C ARG A 81 -4.50 21.54 0.02
N ASN A 82 -3.76 21.01 0.99
CA ASN A 82 -2.82 19.94 0.72
C ASN A 82 -3.66 18.81 0.09
N LEU A 83 -3.53 18.63 -1.23
CA LEU A 83 -4.15 17.56 -2.00
C LEU A 83 -3.54 16.25 -1.52
N THR A 84 -4.16 15.72 -0.47
CA THR A 84 -3.69 14.58 0.27
C THR A 84 -4.67 13.46 0.09
N PHE A 85 -4.14 12.26 -0.16
CA PHE A 85 -4.95 11.08 -0.33
C PHE A 85 -4.30 9.91 0.42
N PRO A 86 -5.10 8.97 0.94
CA PRO A 86 -4.54 7.84 1.66
C PRO A 86 -3.89 6.85 0.69
N ILE A 87 -2.66 6.44 1.02
CA ILE A 87 -2.02 5.24 0.49
C ILE A 87 -2.24 4.12 1.51
N LEU A 88 -3.03 3.12 1.13
CA LEU A 88 -3.46 2.03 1.98
C LEU A 88 -2.52 0.84 1.87
N ALA A 89 -2.19 0.26 3.02
CA ALA A 89 -1.47 -1.01 3.09
C ALA A 89 -2.32 -2.17 2.55
N GLY A 90 -1.66 -3.22 2.07
CA GLY A 90 -2.30 -4.44 1.62
C GLY A 90 -1.31 -5.59 1.50
N TRP A 91 -1.81 -6.80 1.31
CA TRP A 91 -1.01 -8.00 1.07
C TRP A 91 -1.54 -8.73 -0.17
N ASP A 92 -0.65 -9.41 -0.89
CA ASP A 92 -0.98 -10.06 -2.18
C ASP A 92 -0.86 -11.59 -2.11
N TRP A 93 0.14 -12.13 -1.41
CA TRP A 93 0.35 -13.58 -1.35
C TRP A 93 0.87 -14.05 0.01
N LEU A 94 0.60 -15.32 0.31
CA LEU A 94 0.99 -16.03 1.52
C LEU A 94 1.97 -17.16 1.18
N SER A 95 3.00 -17.34 1.99
CA SER A 95 3.98 -18.42 1.93
C SER A 95 4.02 -19.19 3.24
N PRO A 96 3.95 -20.53 3.20
CA PRO A 96 3.47 -21.33 2.08
C PRO A 96 1.95 -21.15 1.89
N ALA A 97 1.49 -20.94 0.66
CA ALA A 97 0.07 -20.69 0.36
C ALA A 97 -0.83 -21.92 0.57
N ALA A 98 -0.25 -23.13 0.56
CA ALA A 98 -0.99 -24.39 0.42
C ALA A 98 -0.48 -25.54 1.29
N ASP A 99 0.53 -25.33 2.15
CA ASP A 99 1.03 -26.40 3.01
C ASP A 99 0.23 -26.45 4.33
N PRO A 100 -0.25 -27.64 4.74
CA PRO A 100 -0.88 -27.82 6.04
C PRO A 100 0.08 -27.41 7.16
N ALA A 101 -0.33 -26.43 7.97
CA ALA A 101 0.37 -26.13 9.20
C ALA A 101 0.06 -27.24 10.24
N PRO A 102 1.06 -27.71 11.02
CA PRO A 102 0.80 -28.66 12.09
C PRO A 102 -0.20 -28.11 13.10
N ALA A 103 -1.16 -28.94 13.52
CA ALA A 103 -2.11 -28.56 14.57
C ALA A 103 -1.42 -28.24 15.91
N SER A 104 -0.19 -28.69 16.13
CA SER A 104 0.65 -28.28 17.26
C SER A 104 1.07 -26.80 17.22
N GLY A 105 0.83 -26.09 16.11
CA GLY A 105 1.28 -24.72 15.88
C GLY A 105 2.75 -24.63 15.52
N GLY A 106 3.27 -23.40 15.43
CA GLY A 106 4.67 -23.08 15.20
C GLY A 106 5.10 -23.00 13.73
N ALA A 107 4.23 -23.32 12.77
CA ALA A 107 4.53 -23.10 11.36
C ALA A 107 4.72 -21.60 11.09
N ALA A 108 5.83 -21.22 10.47
CA ALA A 108 6.07 -19.85 10.05
C ALA A 108 5.26 -19.56 8.79
N LEU A 109 4.46 -18.49 8.84
CA LEU A 109 3.72 -17.93 7.72
C LEU A 109 4.35 -16.58 7.37
N ALA A 110 4.65 -16.39 6.09
CA ALA A 110 5.13 -15.13 5.55
C ALA A 110 4.10 -14.60 4.54
N PHE A 111 3.88 -13.30 4.53
CA PHE A 111 2.98 -12.62 3.62
C PHE A 111 3.77 -11.53 2.92
N ALA A 112 3.69 -11.45 1.60
CA ALA A 112 4.18 -10.26 0.91
C ALA A 112 3.06 -9.24 0.80
N GLY A 113 3.42 -8.01 1.06
CA GLY A 113 2.51 -6.89 0.96
C GLY A 113 3.18 -5.61 0.53
N PHE A 114 2.47 -4.52 0.79
CA PHE A 114 2.84 -3.17 0.43
C PHE A 114 2.27 -2.25 1.49
N GLY A 115 2.98 -1.17 1.82
CA GLY A 115 2.48 -0.20 2.79
C GLY A 115 2.45 -0.70 4.23
N LEU A 116 3.10 -1.82 4.56
CA LEU A 116 3.14 -2.31 5.94
C LEU A 116 3.96 -1.34 6.81
N ASP A 117 3.59 -1.21 8.08
CA ASP A 117 4.24 -0.35 9.05
C ASP A 117 5.02 -1.21 10.05
N PRO A 118 6.37 -1.21 10.01
CA PRO A 118 7.18 -1.97 10.96
C PRO A 118 6.98 -1.59 12.43
N ALA A 119 6.41 -0.42 12.72
CA ALA A 119 6.08 0.02 14.07
C ALA A 119 4.67 -0.42 14.51
N ALA A 120 3.83 -0.91 13.59
CA ALA A 120 2.47 -1.35 13.90
C ALA A 120 2.44 -2.76 14.52
N GLN A 121 1.42 -2.99 15.35
CA GLN A 121 1.13 -4.30 15.90
C GLN A 121 0.17 -5.04 14.97
N TYR A 122 0.64 -6.13 14.37
CA TYR A 122 -0.18 -6.99 13.53
C TYR A 122 -0.72 -8.19 14.32
N LEU A 123 -1.86 -8.70 13.87
CA LEU A 123 -2.48 -9.89 14.41
C LEU A 123 -2.89 -10.80 13.24
N CYS A 124 -2.35 -12.02 13.21
CA CYS A 124 -2.88 -13.05 12.33
C CYS A 124 -4.04 -13.74 13.02
N VAL A 125 -5.20 -13.76 12.36
CA VAL A 125 -6.42 -14.37 12.86
C VAL A 125 -6.73 -15.59 12.01
N PHE A 126 -6.85 -16.73 12.67
CA PHE A 126 -7.12 -18.03 12.09
C PHE A 126 -8.53 -18.43 12.49
N THR A 127 -9.36 -18.86 11.54
CA THR A 127 -10.79 -19.12 11.80
C THR A 127 -11.18 -20.54 11.38
N ARG A 128 -11.94 -21.24 12.22
CA ARG A 128 -12.59 -22.52 11.90
C ARG A 128 -14.10 -22.35 12.03
N GLY A 129 -14.78 -22.30 10.88
CA GLY A 129 -16.20 -21.97 10.87
C GLY A 129 -16.50 -20.57 11.45
N PRO A 130 -17.73 -20.32 11.91
CA PRO A 130 -18.17 -18.97 12.27
C PRO A 130 -17.80 -18.51 13.69
N LEU A 131 -17.37 -19.42 14.57
CA LEU A 131 -17.27 -19.15 16.01
C LEU A 131 -15.88 -19.40 16.62
N GLU A 132 -15.02 -20.15 15.93
CA GLU A 132 -13.73 -20.53 16.50
C GLU A 132 -12.62 -19.72 15.84
N ASN A 133 -12.03 -18.81 16.63
CA ASN A 133 -10.91 -17.99 16.22
C ASN A 133 -9.72 -18.27 17.13
N ALA A 134 -8.55 -18.41 16.53
CA ALA A 134 -7.28 -18.32 17.21
C ALA A 134 -6.48 -17.17 16.63
N SER A 135 -5.55 -16.63 17.39
CA SER A 135 -4.69 -15.56 16.89
C SER A 135 -3.26 -15.73 17.33
N SER A 136 -2.36 -15.16 16.53
CA SER A 136 -0.94 -15.05 16.85
C SER A 136 -0.47 -13.63 16.55
N PRO A 137 0.47 -13.08 17.33
CA PRO A 137 1.14 -11.84 16.98
C PRO A 137 1.76 -11.93 15.58
N GLY A 138 1.64 -10.86 14.80
CA GLY A 138 2.32 -10.68 13.53
C GLY A 138 3.41 -9.63 13.64
N THR A 139 4.47 -9.80 12.84
CA THR A 139 5.61 -8.88 12.78
C THR A 139 5.87 -8.48 11.34
N ALA A 140 5.94 -7.17 11.05
CA ALA A 140 6.32 -6.67 9.74
C ALA A 140 7.77 -6.16 9.78
N PRO A 141 8.78 -6.95 9.37
CA PRO A 141 10.17 -6.49 9.35
C PRO A 141 10.41 -5.37 8.32
N SER A 142 9.51 -5.20 7.35
CA SER A 142 9.58 -4.18 6.31
C SER A 142 8.17 -3.75 5.88
N SER A 143 8.09 -2.75 4.99
CA SER A 143 6.82 -2.35 4.37
C SER A 143 6.26 -3.35 3.37
N THR A 144 7.01 -4.41 3.05
CA THR A 144 6.66 -5.40 2.03
C THR A 144 6.59 -6.84 2.54
N GLU A 145 6.87 -7.07 3.80
CA GLU A 145 6.85 -8.40 4.41
C GLU A 145 6.16 -8.37 5.77
N LEU A 146 5.27 -9.33 6.00
CA LEU A 146 4.63 -9.61 7.28
C LEU A 146 4.83 -11.09 7.61
N GLY A 147 5.10 -11.42 8.86
CA GLY A 147 5.25 -12.79 9.33
C GLY A 147 4.41 -13.09 10.56
N CYS A 148 3.95 -14.34 10.68
CA CYS A 148 3.20 -14.85 11.83
C CYS A 148 3.53 -16.32 12.09
N GLY A 149 3.39 -16.78 13.34
CA GLY A 149 3.44 -18.20 13.67
C GLY A 149 2.03 -18.80 13.75
N ALA A 150 1.77 -19.93 13.10
CA ALA A 150 0.50 -20.64 13.25
C ALA A 150 0.26 -21.00 14.74
N PRO A 151 -0.90 -20.66 15.32
CA PRO A 151 -1.21 -21.01 16.70
C PRO A 151 -1.43 -22.52 16.88
N ALA A 152 -1.24 -23.02 18.11
CA ALA A 152 -1.50 -24.41 18.45
C ALA A 152 -3.01 -24.68 18.55
N TRP A 153 -3.58 -25.32 17.54
CA TRP A 153 -5.02 -25.64 17.44
C TRP A 153 -5.38 -26.99 18.06
N GLY A 154 -4.52 -27.99 17.88
CA GLY A 154 -4.75 -29.37 18.30
C GLY A 154 -4.77 -29.59 19.82
N ALA A 155 -4.43 -28.57 20.61
CA ALA A 155 -4.59 -28.61 22.06
C ALA A 155 -6.03 -28.34 22.52
N ASN A 156 -6.80 -27.56 21.73
CA ASN A 156 -8.13 -27.09 22.11
C ASN A 156 -9.24 -27.55 21.15
N LEU A 157 -8.89 -28.02 19.95
CA LEU A 157 -9.83 -28.42 18.91
C LEU A 157 -9.44 -29.80 18.34
N THR A 158 -10.42 -30.70 18.21
CA THR A 158 -10.22 -32.01 17.57
C THR A 158 -10.09 -31.86 16.06
N ALA A 159 -9.24 -32.67 15.43
CA ALA A 159 -9.15 -32.73 13.97
C ALA A 159 -10.49 -33.19 13.38
N ASP A 160 -11.02 -32.45 12.41
CA ASP A 160 -12.19 -32.87 11.64
C ASP A 160 -11.75 -33.96 10.65
N GLY A 161 -12.46 -35.10 10.70
CA GLY A 161 -12.18 -36.29 9.89
C GLY A 161 -12.84 -36.26 8.51
#